data_AF-A0A346RX31-F1
#
_entry.id   AF-A0A346RX31-F1
#
_cell.length_a   1.000
_cell.length_b   1.000
_cell.length_c   1.000
_cell.angle_alpha   90.00
_cell.angle_beta   90.00
_cell.angle_gamma   90.00
#
_symmetry.space_group_name_H-M   'P 1'
#
loop_
_entity.id
_entity.type
_entity.pdbx_description
1 polymer ?
#
loop_
_entity_poly.entity_id
_entity_poly.type
_entity_poly.pdbx_seq_one_letter_code
_entity_poly.pdbx_strand_id
1 'polypeptide(L)'
;MINVTVAGIEQSLEGLSESWLHEQIRRRQQAGEKVCVHVSVQTSEINAGVSSGACPSGRASSRQLTEKEHEVLTLWKHFGLVEGEVNSGKLVAFLQRLRALI
;
A
#
# COMPACT_ATOMS: atom_id res chain seq x y z
N MET A 1 -4.06 -7.95 -10.91
CA MET A 1 -3.38 -8.46 -9.71
C MET A 1 -3.06 -7.28 -8.80
N ILE A 2 -3.28 -7.46 -7.49
CA ILE A 2 -2.93 -6.47 -6.48
C ILE A 2 -2.01 -7.15 -5.47
N ASN A 3 -0.81 -6.62 -5.31
CA ASN A 3 0.18 -7.16 -4.39
C ASN A 3 0.51 -6.14 -3.30
N VAL A 4 0.66 -6.62 -2.08
CA VAL A 4 1.05 -5.84 -0.91
C VAL A 4 2.38 -6.39 -0.43
N THR A 5 3.39 -5.53 -0.40
CA THR A 5 4.71 -5.82 0.15
C THR A 5 4.85 -5.12 1.49
N VAL A 6 5.09 -5.89 2.56
CA VAL A 6 5.38 -5.36 3.89
C VAL A 6 6.80 -5.78 4.29
N ALA A 7 7.70 -4.81 4.40
CA ALA A 7 9.10 -5.02 4.77
C ALA A 7 9.79 -6.12 3.93
N GLY A 8 9.54 -6.13 2.62
CA GLY A 8 10.11 -7.09 1.66
C GLY A 8 9.34 -8.40 1.51
N ILE A 9 8.30 -8.65 2.32
CA ILE A 9 7.44 -9.83 2.17
C ILE A 9 6.23 -9.45 1.32
N GLU A 10 6.13 -10.04 0.13
CA GLU A 10 5.01 -9.82 -0.80
C GLU A 10 3.89 -10.84 -0.59
N GLN A 11 2.65 -10.36 -0.62
CA GLN A 11 1.44 -11.17 -0.69
C GLN A 11 0.43 -10.60 -1.67
N SER A 12 -0.31 -11.47 -2.36
CA SER A 12 -1.49 -11.07 -3.13
C SER A 12 -2.60 -10.62 -2.20
N LEU A 13 -3.34 -9.57 -2.57
CA LEU A 13 -4.49 -9.08 -1.82
C LEU A 13 -5.57 -10.16 -1.62
N GLU A 14 -5.70 -11.10 -2.55
CA GLU A 14 -6.69 -12.19 -2.46
C GLU A 14 -6.39 -13.19 -1.34
N GLY A 15 -5.11 -13.40 -1.03
CA GLY A 15 -4.65 -14.32 0.01
C GLY A 15 -4.21 -13.61 1.31
N LEU A 16 -4.21 -12.28 1.31
CA LEU A 16 -3.73 -11.48 2.43
C LEU A 16 -4.79 -11.44 3.54
N SER A 17 -4.38 -11.85 4.74
CA SER A 17 -5.22 -11.68 5.94
C SER A 17 -4.93 -10.35 6.64
N GLU A 18 -5.98 -9.71 7.15
CA GLU A 18 -5.86 -8.48 7.94
C GLU A 18 -4.99 -8.70 9.19
N SER A 19 -5.15 -9.85 9.84
CA SER A 19 -4.35 -10.25 11.01
C SER A 19 -2.86 -10.30 10.69
N TRP A 20 -2.48 -10.87 9.53
CA TRP A 20 -1.08 -10.92 9.11
C TRP A 20 -0.52 -9.51 8.93
N LEU A 21 -1.26 -8.62 8.27
CA LEU A 21 -0.83 -7.25 8.02
C LEU A 21 -0.65 -6.46 9.32
N HIS A 22 -1.61 -6.56 10.25
CA HIS A 22 -1.49 -5.98 11.58
C HIS A 22 -0.27 -6.52 12.33
N GLU A 23 -0.05 -7.83 12.31
CA GLU A 23 1.06 -8.48 12.98
C GLU A 23 2.42 -8.05 12.41
N GLN A 24 2.57 -8.05 11.08
CA GLN A 24 3.83 -7.68 10.42
C GLN A 24 4.24 -6.22 10.71
N ILE A 25 3.27 -5.31 10.73
CA ILE A 25 3.51 -3.89 11.02
C ILE A 25 3.81 -3.71 12.51
N ARG A 26 2.94 -4.22 13.39
CA ARG A 26 3.06 -4.04 14.84
C ARG A 26 4.35 -4.63 15.41
N ARG A 27 4.73 -5.85 15.03
CA ARG A 27 5.95 -6.51 15.54
C ARG A 27 7.20 -5.68 15.24
N ARG A 28 7.29 -5.11 14.04
CA ARG A 28 8.43 -4.28 13.61
C ARG A 28 8.45 -2.94 14.33
N GLN A 29 7.30 -2.29 14.47
CA GLN A 29 7.19 -1.05 15.24
C GLN A 29 7.62 -1.24 16.69
N GLN A 30 7.18 -2.34 17.33
CA GLN A 30 7.59 -2.68 18.70
C GLN A 30 9.09 -2.99 18.82
N ALA A 31 9.72 -3.50 17.76
CA ALA A 31 11.16 -3.71 17.69
C ALA A 31 11.95 -2.43 17.34
N GLY A 32 11.28 -1.29 17.10
CA GLY A 32 11.92 -0.07 16.62
C GLY A 32 12.42 -0.16 15.17
N GLU A 33 11.96 -1.15 14.41
CA GLU A 33 12.34 -1.36 13.03
C GLU A 33 11.54 -0.47 12.08
N LYS A 34 12.21 -0.06 11.01
CA LYS A 34 11.61 0.70 9.91
C LYS A 34 10.65 -0.19 9.11
N VAL A 35 9.39 0.20 9.03
CA VAL A 35 8.38 -0.47 8.20
C VAL A 35 8.27 0.24 6.86
N CYS A 36 8.48 -0.50 5.77
CA CYS A 36 8.11 -0.08 4.42
C CYS A 36 6.90 -0.90 3.97
N VAL A 37 5.84 -0.21 3.54
CA VAL A 37 4.71 -0.83 2.87
C VAL A 37 4.64 -0.32 1.44
N HIS A 38 4.53 -1.23 0.49
CA HIS A 38 4.27 -0.92 -0.91
C HIS A 38 3.05 -1.70 -1.38
N VAL A 39 2.11 -1.03 -2.05
CA VAL A 39 0.96 -1.67 -2.71
C VAL A 39 1.09 -1.43 -4.20
N SER A 40 1.13 -2.51 -4.97
CA SER A 40 1.15 -2.48 -6.43
C SER A 40 -0.17 -2.98 -6.99
N VAL A 41 -0.76 -2.20 -7.90
CA VAL A 41 -1.97 -2.53 -8.64
C VAL A 41 -1.59 -2.67 -10.10
N GLN A 42 -1.75 -3.87 -10.63
CA GLN A 42 -1.45 -4.21 -12.03
C GLN A 42 -2.66 -4.90 -12.64
N THR A 43 -3.51 -4.14 -13.32
CA THR A 43 -4.65 -4.64 -14.10
C THR A 43 -4.52 -4.15 -15.55
N SER A 44 -5.48 -4.52 -16.41
CA SER A 44 -5.53 -3.99 -17.78
C SER A 44 -5.75 -2.48 -17.84
N GLU A 45 -6.28 -1.87 -16.77
CA GLU A 45 -6.67 -0.45 -16.75
C GLU A 45 -5.87 0.39 -15.75
N ILE A 46 -5.20 -0.26 -14.79
CA ILE A 46 -4.49 0.41 -13.69
C ILE A 46 -3.08 -0.19 -13.60
N ASN A 47 -2.07 0.67 -13.76
CA ASN A 47 -0.70 0.34 -13.39
C ASN A 47 -0.18 1.42 -12.42
N ALA A 48 -0.41 1.18 -11.13
CA ALA A 48 -0.10 2.13 -10.07
C ALA A 48 0.63 1.44 -8.91
N GLY A 49 1.54 2.19 -8.28
CA GLY A 49 2.24 1.78 -7.07
C GLY A 49 2.19 2.90 -6.04
N VAL A 50 1.87 2.56 -4.79
CA VAL A 50 1.86 3.49 -3.65
C VAL A 50 2.67 2.93 -2.49
N SER A 51 3.41 3.81 -1.82
CA SER A 51 4.32 3.43 -0.74
C SER A 51 4.11 4.28 0.50
N SER A 52 4.35 3.70 1.68
CA SER A 52 4.30 4.36 2.99
C SER A 52 5.45 3.92 3.89
N GLY A 53 5.74 4.75 4.88
CA GLY A 53 6.77 4.52 5.87
C GLY A 53 8.17 4.70 5.31
N ALA A 54 9.08 3.84 5.73
CA ALA A 54 10.50 3.95 5.41
C ALA A 54 10.87 3.31 4.06
N CYS A 55 9.97 3.33 3.09
CA CYS A 55 10.26 2.80 1.77
C CYS A 55 11.38 3.60 1.09
N PRO A 56 12.25 2.94 0.29
CA PRO A 56 13.18 3.66 -0.56
C PRO A 56 12.41 4.66 -1.43
N SER A 57 12.94 5.87 -1.57
CA SER A 57 12.37 6.87 -2.48
C SER A 57 12.43 6.33 -3.91
N GLY A 58 11.28 5.89 -4.43
CA GLY A 58 11.12 5.51 -5.82
C GLY A 58 11.23 6.74 -6.72
N ARG A 59 11.73 6.56 -7.95
CA ARG A 59 11.59 7.60 -8.99
C ARG A 59 10.12 7.74 -9.32
N ALA A 60 9.55 8.92 -9.09
CA ALA A 60 8.24 9.24 -9.61
C ALA A 60 8.27 9.03 -11.14
N SER A 61 7.33 8.23 -11.65
CA SER A 61 7.20 8.05 -13.09
C SER A 61 6.86 9.39 -13.72
N SER A 62 7.58 9.78 -14.77
CA SER A 62 7.25 10.96 -15.58
C SER A 62 6.04 10.73 -16.50
N ARG A 63 5.46 9.52 -16.48
CA ARG A 63 4.24 9.19 -17.20
C ARG A 63 3.04 9.88 -16.55
N GLN A 64 2.18 10.47 -17.37
CA GLN A 64 0.88 10.96 -16.93
C GLN A 64 -0.01 9.80 -16.49
N LEU A 65 -0.60 9.93 -15.30
CA LEU A 65 -1.49 8.92 -14.74
C LEU A 65 -2.84 8.97 -15.43
N THR A 66 -3.50 7.81 -15.52
CA THR A 66 -4.90 7.72 -15.94
C THR A 66 -5.83 8.17 -14.81
N GLU A 67 -7.12 8.39 -15.11
CA GLU A 67 -8.12 8.75 -14.08
C GLU A 67 -8.22 7.69 -12.98
N LYS A 68 -8.24 6.40 -13.35
CA LYS A 68 -8.28 5.28 -12.38
C LYS A 68 -7.01 5.21 -11.52
N GLU A 69 -5.85 5.47 -12.10
CA GLU A 69 -4.58 5.53 -11.34
C GLU A 69 -4.56 6.72 -10.39
N HIS A 70 -5.11 7.86 -10.81
CA HIS A 70 -5.33 9.04 -9.95
C HIS A 70 -6.27 8.75 -8.79
N GLU A 71 -7.30 7.94 -9.00
CA GLU A 71 -8.22 7.52 -7.94
C GLU A 71 -7.51 6.67 -6.88
N VAL A 72 -6.65 5.73 -7.29
CA VAL A 72 -5.82 4.95 -6.35
C VAL A 72 -4.92 5.87 -5.51
N LEU A 73 -4.25 6.85 -6.14
CA LEU A 73 -3.43 7.82 -5.40
C LEU A 73 -4.25 8.69 -4.46
N THR A 74 -5.43 9.13 -4.90
CA THR A 74 -6.34 9.95 -4.10
C THR A 74 -6.84 9.18 -2.91
N LEU A 75 -7.19 7.91 -3.09
CA LEU A 75 -7.59 7.01 -2.02
C LEU A 75 -6.46 6.80 -1.00
N TRP A 76 -5.23 6.59 -1.48
CA TRP A 76 -4.05 6.48 -0.62
C TRP A 76 -3.83 7.73 0.24
N LYS A 77 -3.94 8.91 -0.37
CA LYS A 77 -3.85 10.20 0.32
C LYS A 77 -4.99 10.39 1.32
N HIS A 78 -6.21 10.01 0.95
CA HIS A 78 -7.39 10.13 1.80
C HIS A 78 -7.25 9.37 3.12
N PHE A 79 -6.68 8.16 3.10
CA PHE A 79 -6.38 7.41 4.33
C PHE A 79 -5.16 7.92 5.10
N GLY A 80 -4.44 8.91 4.55
CA GLY A 80 -3.27 9.51 5.20
C GLY A 80 -2.09 8.54 5.29
N LEU A 81 -1.84 7.77 4.22
CA LEU A 81 -0.74 6.80 4.14
C LEU A 81 0.52 7.38 3.46
N VAL A 82 0.58 8.70 3.23
CA VAL A 82 1.69 9.36 2.53
C VAL A 82 2.86 9.66 3.47
N GLU A 83 2.56 9.97 4.73
CA GLU A 83 3.55 10.51 5.67
C GLU A 83 3.41 9.85 7.04
N GLY A 84 4.54 9.78 7.74
CA GLY A 84 4.61 9.30 9.11
C GLY A 84 4.70 7.78 9.24
N GLU A 85 4.39 7.31 10.45
CA GLU A 85 4.43 5.90 10.79
C GLU A 85 3.24 5.15 10.17
N VAL A 86 3.50 3.95 9.65
CA VAL A 86 2.48 3.15 8.98
C VAL A 86 1.38 2.75 9.98
N ASN A 87 0.15 3.17 9.71
CA ASN A 87 -1.01 2.73 10.47
C ASN A 87 -1.67 1.53 9.76
N SER A 88 -1.63 0.37 10.40
CA SER A 88 -2.18 -0.87 9.84
C SER A 88 -3.70 -0.82 9.63
N GLY A 89 -4.46 -0.17 10.51
CA GLY A 89 -5.92 -0.02 10.33
C GLY A 89 -6.30 0.82 9.12
N LYS A 90 -5.59 1.95 8.89
CA LYS A 90 -5.75 2.78 7.69
C LYS A 90 -5.37 2.03 6.43
N LEU A 91 -4.33 1.19 6.49
CA LEU A 91 -3.92 0.36 5.37
C LEU A 91 -4.98 -0.71 5.04
N VAL A 92 -5.55 -1.39 6.04
CA VAL A 92 -6.67 -2.33 5.82
C VAL A 92 -7.85 -1.62 5.16
N ALA A 93 -8.27 -0.46 5.68
CA ALA A 93 -9.38 0.30 5.12
C ALA A 93 -9.13 0.73 3.66
N PHE A 94 -7.88 1.13 3.34
CA PHE A 94 -7.45 1.39 1.97
C PHE A 94 -7.61 0.15 1.09
N LEU A 95 -7.10 -1.01 1.50
CA LEU A 95 -7.14 -2.25 0.72
C LEU A 95 -8.58 -2.73 0.49
N GLN A 96 -9.45 -2.62 1.49
CA GLN A 96 -10.87 -2.95 1.36
C GLN A 96 -11.56 -2.04 0.33
N ARG A 97 -11.29 -0.73 0.38
CA ARG A 97 -11.89 0.23 -0.57
C ARG A 97 -11.31 0.08 -1.98
N LEU A 98 -10.03 -0.22 -2.10
CA LEU A 98 -9.35 -0.52 -3.36
C LEU A 98 -9.95 -1.76 -4.02
N ARG A 99 -10.23 -2.82 -3.24
CA ARG A 99 -10.88 -4.03 -3.75
C ARG A 99 -12.29 -3.76 -4.29
N ALA A 100 -13.01 -2.82 -3.71
CA ALA A 100 -14.35 -2.44 -4.18
C ALA A 100 -14.33 -1.52 -5.42
N LEU A 101 -13.17 -0.94 -5.74
CA LEU A 101 -12.99 -0.04 -6.88
C LEU A 101 -12.66 -0.80 -8.18
N ILE A 102 -12.07 -1.98 -8.04
CA ILE A 102 -11.47 -2.76 -9.14
C ILE A 102 -12.35 -3.95 -9.49
#